data_AF-A0A7S0B5F4-F1
#
_entry.id   AF-A0A7S0B5F4-F1
#
_cell.length_a   1.000
_cell.length_b   1.000
_cell.length_c   1.000
_cell.angle_alpha   90.00
_cell.angle_beta   90.00
_cell.angle_gamma   90.00
#
_symmetry.space_group_name_H-M   'P 1'
#
loop_
_entity.id
_entity.type
_entity.pdbx_description
1 polymer ?
#
loop_
_entity_poly.entity_id
_entity_poly.type
_entity_poly.pdbx_seq_one_letter_code
_entity_poly.pdbx_strand_id
1 'polypeptide(L)'
;GRHDLKVIKQLGANTVRLYGNNPANDHRSFLDEAQSLGLGVVVGISDYPYTQMPGNCMSTQHNCYQQIKESYLGNLRKGFVQEDRTYHPALKQVIVINEPDLKAPGMFAPRLFIKAIISAIDGMLGAEKAANVTGTLPNFTATFSFGTCSGCTAFGTVPALGQMWQLRDAMLNPKAYNYTPHFNLARFYRTRFTNSFNTANPAGDVENMFLRQYEAVFPTVPVVIQEYHKPGWNQTEDMQQIMAIARASPLLQGVSFFEFQARYDKGGSEVEFGMFGL
;
A
#
# COMPACT_ATOMS: atom_id res chain seq x y z
N GLY A 1 19.26 -4.55 -20.10
CA GLY A 1 17.92 -5.09 -19.77
C GLY A 1 16.88 -4.40 -20.63
N ARG A 2 15.58 -4.59 -20.38
CA ARG A 2 14.49 -3.92 -21.13
C ARG A 2 14.39 -2.42 -20.88
N HIS A 3 15.05 -1.91 -19.83
CA HIS A 3 15.03 -0.49 -19.43
C HIS A 3 13.61 0.02 -19.11
N ASP A 4 12.76 -0.82 -18.52
CA ASP A 4 11.36 -0.50 -18.23
C ASP A 4 11.22 0.75 -17.34
N LEU A 5 12.12 0.98 -16.37
CA LEU A 5 12.13 2.21 -15.56
C LEU A 5 12.33 3.48 -16.40
N LYS A 6 13.16 3.42 -17.45
CA LYS A 6 13.37 4.54 -18.36
C LYS A 6 12.09 4.83 -19.17
N VAL A 7 11.40 3.80 -19.62
CA VAL A 7 10.11 3.93 -20.31
C VAL A 7 9.06 4.53 -19.37
N ILE A 8 8.93 4.01 -18.15
CA ILE A 8 8.05 4.54 -17.11
C ILE A 8 8.30 6.05 -16.88
N LYS A 9 9.57 6.46 -16.79
CA LYS A 9 9.93 7.87 -16.66
C LYS A 9 9.53 8.71 -17.88
N GLN A 10 9.75 8.18 -19.08
CA GLN A 10 9.39 8.85 -20.35
C GLN A 10 7.87 9.01 -20.51
N LEU A 11 7.07 8.10 -19.97
CA LEU A 11 5.61 8.22 -19.88
C LEU A 11 5.15 9.30 -18.89
N GLY A 12 6.07 9.95 -18.17
CA GLY A 12 5.79 11.05 -17.26
C GLY A 12 5.58 10.65 -15.81
N ALA A 13 5.77 9.37 -15.46
CA ALA A 13 5.69 8.94 -14.08
C ALA A 13 6.83 9.53 -13.24
N ASN A 14 6.53 9.85 -11.99
CA ASN A 14 7.53 10.26 -10.99
C ASN A 14 7.82 9.17 -9.96
N THR A 15 7.05 8.08 -9.97
CA THR A 15 7.08 7.00 -8.99
C THR A 15 6.69 5.68 -9.66
N VAL A 16 7.28 4.58 -9.24
CA VAL A 16 6.89 3.21 -9.63
C VAL A 16 6.44 2.43 -8.41
N ARG A 17 5.33 1.68 -8.53
CA ARG A 17 4.86 0.73 -7.52
C ARG A 17 5.32 -0.67 -7.88
N LEU A 18 5.87 -1.40 -6.91
CA LEU A 18 6.24 -2.80 -7.02
C LEU A 18 5.37 -3.68 -6.11
N TYR A 19 4.96 -4.83 -6.63
CA TYR A 19 4.32 -5.88 -5.85
C TYR A 19 5.35 -6.66 -5.02
N GLY A 20 4.82 -7.40 -4.05
CA GLY A 20 5.51 -8.23 -3.06
C GLY A 20 6.98 -8.55 -3.37
N ASN A 21 7.86 -8.14 -2.47
CA ASN A 21 9.28 -8.41 -2.58
C ASN A 21 9.69 -9.73 -1.90
N ASN A 22 10.78 -10.32 -2.37
CA ASN A 22 11.45 -11.40 -1.66
C ASN A 22 12.56 -10.82 -0.77
N PRO A 23 12.48 -10.96 0.57
CA PRO A 23 13.48 -10.41 1.49
C PRO A 23 14.87 -11.06 1.40
N ALA A 24 15.02 -12.15 0.65
CA ALA A 24 16.33 -12.75 0.37
C ALA A 24 17.10 -12.02 -0.75
N ASN A 25 16.39 -11.32 -1.64
CA ASN A 25 16.99 -10.63 -2.78
C ASN A 25 17.56 -9.28 -2.37
N ASP A 26 18.68 -8.88 -2.98
CA ASP A 26 19.22 -7.52 -2.85
C ASP A 26 18.46 -6.56 -3.78
N HIS A 27 17.90 -5.51 -3.19
CA HIS A 27 17.07 -4.52 -3.88
C HIS A 27 17.85 -3.27 -4.30
N ARG A 28 19.14 -3.14 -3.93
CA ARG A 28 19.94 -1.91 -4.15
C ARG A 28 20.00 -1.51 -5.61
N SER A 29 20.42 -2.41 -6.50
CA SER A 29 20.63 -2.06 -7.91
C SER A 29 19.37 -1.52 -8.59
N PHE A 30 18.19 -2.03 -8.23
CA PHE A 30 16.91 -1.50 -8.73
C PHE A 30 16.64 -0.10 -8.18
N LEU A 31 16.83 0.09 -6.87
CA LEU A 31 16.60 1.37 -6.20
C LEU A 31 17.59 2.45 -6.67
N ASP A 32 18.85 2.08 -6.93
CA ASP A 32 19.89 2.94 -7.51
C ASP A 32 19.49 3.39 -8.92
N GLU A 33 19.01 2.46 -9.78
CA GLU A 33 18.54 2.80 -11.12
C GLU A 33 17.33 3.74 -11.06
N ALA A 34 16.34 3.43 -10.22
CA ALA A 34 15.19 4.31 -10.01
C ALA A 34 15.61 5.71 -9.54
N GLN A 35 16.54 5.80 -8.58
CA GLN A 35 17.08 7.08 -8.12
C GLN A 35 17.77 7.85 -9.24
N SER A 36 18.60 7.17 -10.05
CA SER A 36 19.34 7.79 -11.15
C SER A 36 18.42 8.41 -12.22
N LEU A 37 17.21 7.87 -12.36
CA LEU A 37 16.16 8.36 -13.26
C LEU A 37 15.24 9.39 -12.59
N GLY A 38 15.46 9.71 -11.31
CA GLY A 38 14.60 10.58 -10.52
C GLY A 38 13.19 10.02 -10.36
N LEU A 39 13.08 8.71 -10.14
CA LEU A 39 11.85 8.01 -9.78
C LEU A 39 11.83 7.69 -8.28
N GLY A 40 10.68 7.92 -7.65
CA GLY A 40 10.34 7.31 -6.37
C GLY A 40 9.94 5.84 -6.54
N VAL A 41 10.02 5.07 -5.46
CA VAL A 41 9.60 3.68 -5.42
C VAL A 41 8.64 3.46 -4.27
N VAL A 42 7.48 2.87 -4.58
CA VAL A 42 6.53 2.32 -3.62
C VAL A 42 6.68 0.81 -3.64
N VAL A 43 6.94 0.18 -2.50
CA VAL A 43 7.16 -1.28 -2.43
C VAL A 43 6.09 -1.95 -1.60
N GLY A 44 5.57 -3.09 -2.06
CA GLY A 44 4.71 -3.96 -1.28
C GLY A 44 5.50 -5.03 -0.52
N ILE A 45 5.11 -5.28 0.73
CA ILE A 45 5.48 -6.51 1.42
C ILE A 45 4.75 -7.67 0.75
N SER A 46 5.48 -8.78 0.56
CA SER A 46 4.89 -10.01 0.01
C SER A 46 3.74 -10.53 0.86
N ASP A 47 2.76 -11.14 0.21
CA ASP A 47 1.65 -11.84 0.86
C ASP A 47 2.10 -13.15 1.53
N TYR A 48 3.28 -13.65 1.16
CA TYR A 48 3.83 -14.90 1.66
C TYR A 48 3.80 -15.05 3.20
N PRO A 49 4.31 -14.08 4.01
CA PRO A 49 4.21 -14.13 5.47
C PRO A 49 2.79 -14.02 6.03
N TYR A 50 1.85 -13.51 5.24
CA TYR A 50 0.45 -13.39 5.65
C TYR A 50 -0.32 -14.70 5.44
N THR A 51 -0.17 -15.33 4.29
CA THR A 51 -1.11 -16.37 3.82
C THR A 51 -0.48 -17.69 3.40
N GLN A 52 0.82 -17.75 3.09
CA GLN A 52 1.41 -18.90 2.37
C GLN A 52 2.47 -19.65 3.17
N MET A 53 3.28 -18.96 3.97
CA MET A 53 4.37 -19.62 4.70
C MET A 53 3.83 -20.55 5.81
N PRO A 54 4.56 -21.62 6.18
CA PRO A 54 4.27 -22.37 7.40
C PRO A 54 4.30 -21.44 8.61
N GLY A 55 3.26 -21.49 9.46
CA GLY A 55 3.15 -20.57 10.60
C GLY A 55 2.89 -19.11 10.21
N ASN A 56 2.28 -18.87 9.04
CA ASN A 56 1.88 -17.54 8.57
C ASN A 56 0.93 -16.81 9.53
N CYS A 57 0.71 -15.52 9.29
CA CYS A 57 -0.14 -14.69 10.14
C CYS A 57 -1.58 -15.22 10.34
N MET A 58 -2.19 -15.84 9.32
CA MET A 58 -3.54 -16.39 9.48
C MET A 58 -3.58 -17.53 10.51
N SER A 59 -2.50 -18.29 10.64
CA SER A 59 -2.37 -19.36 11.65
C SER A 59 -2.11 -18.84 13.07
N THR A 60 -1.72 -17.57 13.24
CA THR A 60 -1.41 -16.95 14.54
C THR A 60 -2.54 -16.05 15.07
N GLN A 61 -3.79 -16.40 14.76
CA GLN A 61 -4.96 -15.60 15.11
C GLN A 61 -4.85 -14.13 14.64
N HIS A 62 -4.30 -13.95 13.43
CA HIS A 62 -4.14 -12.65 12.78
C HIS A 62 -3.24 -11.68 13.56
N ASN A 63 -2.31 -12.21 14.38
CA ASN A 63 -1.22 -11.43 14.95
C ASN A 63 0.03 -11.62 14.09
N CYS A 64 0.27 -10.69 13.17
CA CYS A 64 1.32 -10.78 12.16
C CYS A 64 2.68 -10.24 12.63
N TYR A 65 2.82 -9.83 13.89
CA TYR A 65 4.00 -9.09 14.36
C TYR A 65 5.31 -9.79 14.02
N GLN A 66 5.44 -11.08 14.33
CA GLN A 66 6.71 -11.80 14.17
C GLN A 66 7.04 -12.04 12.69
N GLN A 67 6.08 -12.57 11.93
CA GLN A 67 6.27 -12.92 10.51
C GLN A 67 6.66 -11.68 9.69
N ILE A 68 5.99 -10.55 9.95
CA ILE A 68 6.24 -9.31 9.22
C ILE A 68 7.51 -8.62 9.71
N LYS A 69 7.80 -8.66 11.01
CA LYS A 69 9.10 -8.18 11.51
C LYS A 69 10.27 -8.90 10.83
N GLU A 70 10.22 -10.22 10.73
CA GLU A 70 11.28 -11.00 10.10
C GLU A 70 11.41 -10.69 8.60
N SER A 71 10.29 -10.72 7.88
CA SER A 71 10.26 -10.40 6.44
C SER A 71 10.77 -8.98 6.17
N TYR A 72 10.26 -7.97 6.90
CA TYR A 72 10.66 -6.59 6.68
C TYR A 72 12.11 -6.34 7.10
N LEU A 73 12.60 -6.95 8.19
CA LEU A 73 14.00 -6.86 8.58
C LEU A 73 14.94 -7.42 7.50
N GLY A 74 14.52 -8.49 6.80
CA GLY A 74 15.24 -9.00 5.64
C GLY A 74 15.37 -7.95 4.53
N ASN A 75 14.25 -7.30 4.16
CA ASN A 75 14.25 -6.21 3.19
C ASN A 75 15.14 -5.02 3.60
N LEU A 76 15.08 -4.60 4.87
CA LEU A 76 15.94 -3.55 5.43
C LEU A 76 17.42 -3.90 5.21
N ARG A 77 17.82 -5.13 5.54
CA ARG A 77 19.20 -5.62 5.39
C ARG A 77 19.63 -5.86 3.95
N LYS A 78 18.68 -5.95 3.02
CA LYS A 78 18.91 -6.28 1.60
C LYS A 78 18.51 -5.14 0.68
N GLY A 79 18.90 -3.93 1.04
CA GLY A 79 18.92 -2.79 0.13
C GLY A 79 17.89 -1.70 0.39
N PHE A 80 16.90 -1.91 1.27
CA PHE A 80 16.03 -0.81 1.67
C PHE A 80 16.74 0.20 2.58
N VAL A 81 17.73 -0.25 3.35
CA VAL A 81 18.55 0.59 4.21
C VAL A 81 20.00 0.54 3.73
N GLN A 82 20.63 1.71 3.69
CA GLN A 82 22.02 1.93 3.31
C GLN A 82 22.96 1.60 4.47
N GLU A 83 24.27 1.59 4.22
CA GLU A 83 25.29 1.28 5.24
C GLU A 83 25.28 2.29 6.40
N ASP A 84 24.91 3.54 6.14
CA ASP A 84 24.76 4.61 7.14
C ASP A 84 23.47 4.49 7.99
N ARG A 85 22.69 3.42 7.77
CA ARG A 85 21.41 3.11 8.43
C ARG A 85 20.25 4.03 8.05
N THR A 86 20.39 4.84 7.00
CA THR A 86 19.27 5.59 6.42
C THR A 86 18.55 4.76 5.35
N TYR A 87 17.27 5.03 5.13
CA TYR A 87 16.56 4.41 4.00
C TYR A 87 17.17 4.83 2.67
N HIS A 88 17.12 3.93 1.68
CA HIS A 88 17.46 4.25 0.31
C HIS A 88 16.58 5.41 -0.19
N PRO A 89 17.14 6.50 -0.75
CA PRO A 89 16.40 7.74 -1.02
C PRO A 89 15.32 7.61 -2.11
N ALA A 90 15.44 6.62 -3.00
CA ALA A 90 14.38 6.26 -3.94
C ALA A 90 13.11 5.73 -3.24
N LEU A 91 13.22 5.09 -2.08
CA LEU A 91 12.08 4.49 -1.39
C LEU A 91 11.19 5.56 -0.75
N LYS A 92 9.99 5.75 -1.29
CA LYS A 92 9.05 6.81 -0.84
C LYS A 92 7.96 6.28 0.08
N GLN A 93 7.50 5.06 -0.18
CA GLN A 93 6.42 4.47 0.58
C GLN A 93 6.52 2.95 0.63
N VAL A 94 6.02 2.38 1.73
CA VAL A 94 5.91 0.92 1.90
C VAL A 94 4.43 0.54 2.08
N ILE A 95 3.93 -0.33 1.21
CA ILE A 95 2.62 -0.95 1.33
C ILE A 95 2.78 -2.16 2.25
N VAL A 96 2.22 -2.05 3.46
CA VAL A 96 2.23 -3.09 4.49
C VAL A 96 1.53 -4.34 3.96
N ILE A 97 0.37 -4.16 3.32
CA ILE A 97 -0.41 -5.22 2.69
C ILE A 97 -1.33 -4.62 1.61
N ASN A 98 -1.47 -5.33 0.49
CA ASN A 98 -2.41 -4.98 -0.58
C ASN A 98 -3.73 -5.72 -0.38
N GLU A 99 -4.87 -5.05 -0.47
CA GLU A 99 -6.23 -5.60 -0.39
C GLU A 99 -6.42 -6.63 0.75
N PRO A 100 -6.07 -6.27 2.01
CA PRO A 100 -6.25 -7.17 3.14
C PRO A 100 -7.72 -7.59 3.32
N ASP A 101 -8.64 -6.72 2.89
CA ASP A 101 -10.09 -6.93 2.86
C ASP A 101 -10.55 -7.97 1.82
N LEU A 102 -9.66 -8.46 0.94
CA LEU A 102 -9.95 -9.58 0.04
C LEU A 102 -9.31 -10.91 0.48
N LYS A 103 -8.44 -10.92 1.51
CA LYS A 103 -7.65 -12.14 1.82
C LYS A 103 -7.43 -12.50 3.29
N ALA A 104 -7.43 -11.57 4.24
CA ALA A 104 -6.81 -11.82 5.55
C ALA A 104 -7.67 -11.50 6.79
N PRO A 105 -8.88 -12.06 7.06
CA PRO A 105 -9.67 -13.13 6.45
C PRO A 105 -10.79 -12.59 5.54
N GLY A 106 -10.52 -11.44 4.91
CA GLY A 106 -11.43 -10.77 3.99
C GLY A 106 -12.54 -9.97 4.67
N MET A 107 -13.39 -9.38 3.84
CA MET A 107 -14.41 -8.38 4.19
C MET A 107 -15.44 -8.85 5.22
N PHE A 108 -15.58 -10.16 5.41
CA PHE A 108 -16.52 -10.77 6.37
C PHE A 108 -16.06 -10.69 7.82
N ALA A 109 -14.77 -10.43 8.07
CA ALA A 109 -14.23 -10.32 9.43
C ALA A 109 -13.27 -9.12 9.55
N PRO A 110 -13.81 -7.89 9.46
CA PRO A 110 -12.99 -6.69 9.39
C PRO A 110 -12.13 -6.46 10.62
N ARG A 111 -12.62 -6.82 11.81
CA ARG A 111 -11.82 -6.75 13.03
C ARG A 111 -10.56 -7.62 12.97
N LEU A 112 -10.59 -8.75 12.27
CA LEU A 112 -9.44 -9.65 12.14
C LEU A 112 -8.43 -9.13 11.11
N PHE A 113 -8.85 -8.66 9.93
CA PHE A 113 -7.88 -8.09 8.97
C PHE A 113 -7.31 -6.77 9.46
N ILE A 114 -8.09 -5.97 10.21
CA ILE A 114 -7.57 -4.77 10.84
C ILE A 114 -6.53 -5.12 11.92
N LYS A 115 -6.77 -6.17 12.74
CA LYS A 115 -5.77 -6.69 13.69
C LYS A 115 -4.49 -7.16 12.96
N ALA A 116 -4.63 -7.83 11.83
CA ALA A 116 -3.50 -8.26 11.00
C ALA A 116 -2.66 -7.05 10.54
N ILE A 117 -3.30 -5.98 10.07
CA ILE A 117 -2.61 -4.76 9.62
C ILE A 117 -1.88 -4.07 10.77
N ILE A 118 -2.55 -3.80 11.90
CA ILE A 118 -1.92 -3.06 13.00
C ILE A 118 -0.77 -3.84 13.63
N SER A 119 -0.87 -5.17 13.70
CA SER A 119 0.19 -6.03 14.22
C SER A 119 1.36 -6.17 13.25
N ALA A 120 1.09 -6.17 11.94
CA ALA A 120 2.12 -6.10 10.92
C ALA A 120 2.91 -4.78 10.98
N ILE A 121 2.22 -3.64 11.09
CA ILE A 121 2.85 -2.32 11.26
C ILE A 121 3.75 -2.32 12.50
N ASP A 122 3.24 -2.81 13.63
CA ASP A 122 4.02 -2.93 14.87
C ASP A 122 5.28 -3.81 14.68
N GLY A 123 5.15 -4.89 13.91
CA GLY A 123 6.26 -5.75 13.52
C GLY A 123 7.31 -5.04 12.66
N MET A 124 6.87 -4.24 11.67
CA MET A 124 7.75 -3.44 10.83
C MET A 124 8.51 -2.36 11.63
N LEU A 125 7.86 -1.72 12.61
CA LEU A 125 8.52 -0.82 13.55
C LEU A 125 9.56 -1.56 14.42
N GLY A 126 9.23 -2.79 14.81
CA GLY A 126 10.16 -3.70 15.47
C GLY A 126 11.39 -4.03 14.61
N ALA A 127 11.21 -4.16 13.29
CA ALA A 127 12.31 -4.37 12.34
C ALA A 127 13.16 -3.12 12.15
N GLU A 128 12.55 -1.93 12.01
CA GLU A 128 13.28 -0.65 11.95
C GLU A 128 14.15 -0.45 13.20
N LYS A 129 13.59 -0.73 14.39
CA LYS A 129 14.34 -0.68 15.65
C LYS A 129 15.49 -1.69 15.66
N ALA A 130 15.26 -2.93 15.21
CA ALA A 130 16.30 -3.96 15.18
C ALA A 130 17.43 -3.67 14.17
N ALA A 131 17.13 -2.95 13.09
CA ALA A 131 18.11 -2.50 12.11
C ALA A 131 18.76 -1.15 12.48
N ASN A 132 18.37 -0.53 13.60
CA ASN A 132 18.83 0.79 14.03
C ASN A 132 18.66 1.86 12.93
N VAL A 133 17.52 1.86 12.25
CA VAL A 133 17.25 2.79 11.15
C VAL A 133 17.19 4.23 11.64
N THR A 134 17.79 5.15 10.89
CA THR A 134 17.87 6.59 11.19
C THR A 134 17.46 7.45 9.98
N GLY A 135 17.51 8.77 10.14
CA GLY A 135 17.26 9.72 9.06
C GLY A 135 15.79 9.87 8.68
N THR A 136 15.55 10.27 7.43
CA THR A 136 14.20 10.41 6.88
C THR A 136 13.60 9.03 6.63
N LEU A 137 12.40 8.82 7.17
CA LEU A 137 11.71 7.54 7.12
C LEU A 137 10.56 7.59 6.10
N PRO A 138 10.32 6.54 5.29
CA PRO A 138 9.23 6.52 4.34
C PRO A 138 7.87 6.45 5.06
N ASN A 139 6.84 6.88 4.35
CA ASN A 139 5.45 6.68 4.76
C ASN A 139 5.03 5.24 4.51
N PHE A 140 4.07 4.76 5.30
CA PHE A 140 3.49 3.44 5.12
C PHE A 140 2.03 3.57 4.69
N THR A 141 1.49 2.50 4.12
CA THR A 141 0.07 2.39 3.80
C THR A 141 -0.41 0.95 3.90
N ALA A 142 -1.71 0.77 4.09
CA ALA A 142 -2.40 -0.47 3.80
C ALA A 142 -3.42 -0.14 2.71
N THR A 143 -3.30 -0.81 1.57
CA THR A 143 -4.08 -0.49 0.38
C THR A 143 -5.33 -1.32 0.37
N PHE A 144 -6.51 -0.72 0.48
CA PHE A 144 -7.78 -1.48 0.47
C PHE A 144 -8.35 -1.61 -0.94
N SER A 145 -9.24 -2.58 -1.16
CA SER A 145 -10.05 -2.56 -2.38
C SER A 145 -11.03 -1.38 -2.36
N PHE A 146 -11.55 -0.97 -3.53
CA PHE A 146 -12.68 -0.03 -3.63
C PHE A 146 -14.04 -0.69 -3.32
N GLY A 147 -14.06 -1.68 -2.43
CA GLY A 147 -15.27 -2.35 -1.96
C GLY A 147 -15.87 -1.66 -0.73
N THR A 148 -17.17 -1.84 -0.52
CA THR A 148 -17.89 -1.37 0.67
C THR A 148 -17.77 -2.39 1.81
N CYS A 149 -17.52 -1.96 3.05
CA CYS A 149 -17.37 -2.86 4.19
C CYS A 149 -18.59 -2.83 5.12
N SER A 150 -19.64 -3.61 4.83
CA SER A 150 -20.87 -3.61 5.66
C SER A 150 -20.63 -4.04 7.11
N GLY A 151 -19.60 -4.86 7.37
CA GLY A 151 -19.20 -5.28 8.71
C GLY A 151 -18.32 -4.26 9.46
N CYS A 152 -17.89 -3.17 8.80
CA CYS A 152 -17.13 -2.11 9.44
C CYS A 152 -18.03 -1.29 10.36
N THR A 153 -17.47 -0.80 11.47
CA THR A 153 -18.25 -0.10 12.50
C THR A 153 -18.76 1.28 12.08
N ALA A 154 -18.23 1.84 11.00
CA ALA A 154 -18.67 3.10 10.42
C ALA A 154 -18.42 3.08 8.90
N PHE A 155 -19.18 3.90 8.16
CA PHE A 155 -19.02 4.13 6.72
C PHE A 155 -19.06 2.85 5.87
N GLY A 156 -19.79 1.83 6.31
CA GLY A 156 -19.79 0.51 5.69
C GLY A 156 -20.40 0.44 4.28
N THR A 157 -21.08 1.49 3.84
CA THR A 157 -21.66 1.61 2.49
C THR A 157 -20.82 2.44 1.54
N VAL A 158 -19.70 3.01 2.03
CA VAL A 158 -18.84 3.90 1.27
C VAL A 158 -17.58 3.13 0.89
N PRO A 159 -17.26 3.00 -0.40
CA PRO A 159 -16.15 2.16 -0.86
C PRO A 159 -14.83 2.60 -0.23
N ALA A 160 -14.03 1.64 0.25
CA ALA A 160 -12.76 1.80 0.96
C ALA A 160 -12.80 2.58 2.30
N LEU A 161 -13.74 3.52 2.47
CA LEU A 161 -13.77 4.45 3.60
C LEU A 161 -14.03 3.75 4.93
N GLY A 162 -14.93 2.77 4.97
CA GLY A 162 -15.21 1.99 6.18
C GLY A 162 -13.96 1.25 6.68
N GLN A 163 -13.21 0.63 5.77
CA GLN A 163 -11.97 -0.06 6.07
C GLN A 163 -10.90 0.92 6.61
N MET A 164 -10.71 2.07 5.96
CA MET A 164 -9.76 3.10 6.38
C MET A 164 -10.12 3.70 7.75
N TRP A 165 -11.41 3.95 7.99
CA TRP A 165 -11.90 4.44 9.27
C TRP A 165 -11.60 3.44 10.38
N GLN A 166 -11.87 2.16 10.13
CA GLN A 166 -11.65 1.12 11.13
C GLN A 166 -10.15 0.89 11.40
N LEU A 167 -9.30 1.04 10.38
CA LEU A 167 -7.86 1.03 10.57
C LEU A 167 -7.40 2.20 11.46
N ARG A 168 -7.90 3.42 11.21
CA ARG A 168 -7.61 4.57 12.10
C ARG A 168 -8.02 4.26 13.54
N ASP A 169 -9.25 3.78 13.75
CA ASP A 169 -9.75 3.42 15.08
C ASP A 169 -8.83 2.40 15.76
N ALA A 170 -8.41 1.35 15.06
CA ALA A 170 -7.51 0.34 15.60
C ALA A 170 -6.09 0.83 15.89
N MET A 171 -5.55 1.74 15.08
CA MET A 171 -4.25 2.36 15.33
C MET A 171 -4.29 3.29 16.56
N LEU A 172 -5.44 3.91 16.83
CA LEU A 172 -5.66 4.77 18.01
C LEU A 172 -6.07 3.98 19.25
N ASN A 173 -6.74 2.84 19.07
CA ASN A 173 -7.31 2.01 20.13
C ASN A 173 -7.11 0.50 19.88
N PRO A 174 -5.85 0.01 19.88
CA PRO A 174 -5.54 -1.38 19.49
C PRO A 174 -6.12 -2.42 20.45
N LYS A 175 -6.36 -2.05 21.71
CA LYS A 175 -7.00 -2.95 22.71
C LYS A 175 -8.41 -3.34 22.29
N ALA A 176 -9.14 -2.44 21.63
CA ALA A 176 -10.46 -2.76 21.08
C ALA A 176 -10.41 -3.79 19.96
N TYR A 177 -9.22 -4.21 19.49
CA TYR A 177 -9.01 -5.24 18.47
C TYR A 177 -8.22 -6.44 19.05
N ASN A 178 -8.23 -6.61 20.38
CA ASN A 178 -7.50 -7.66 21.08
C ASN A 178 -6.00 -7.67 20.71
N TYR A 179 -5.40 -6.47 20.61
CA TYR A 179 -3.99 -6.29 20.33
C TYR A 179 -3.33 -5.35 21.34
N THR A 180 -2.17 -5.77 21.85
CA THR A 180 -1.31 -4.95 22.70
C THR A 180 -0.07 -4.60 21.89
N PRO A 181 0.11 -3.34 21.48
CA PRO A 181 1.22 -2.96 20.63
C PRO A 181 2.53 -2.85 21.42
N HIS A 182 3.66 -3.14 20.76
CA HIS A 182 5.00 -2.89 21.27
C HIS A 182 5.44 -1.44 21.05
N PHE A 183 4.84 -0.76 20.08
CA PHE A 183 5.13 0.62 19.70
C PHE A 183 3.90 1.53 19.74
N ASN A 184 4.11 2.85 19.71
CA ASN A 184 3.01 3.82 19.72
C ASN A 184 2.39 3.95 18.31
N LEU A 185 1.43 3.09 18.02
CA LEU A 185 0.71 3.07 16.73
C LEU A 185 -0.05 4.38 16.45
N ALA A 186 -0.59 5.02 17.48
CA ALA A 186 -1.30 6.29 17.33
C ALA A 186 -0.37 7.42 16.87
N ARG A 187 0.87 7.47 17.38
CA ARG A 187 1.90 8.41 16.90
C ARG A 187 2.31 8.07 15.48
N PHE A 188 2.54 6.80 15.18
CA PHE A 188 2.93 6.36 13.85
C PHE A 188 1.86 6.74 12.81
N TYR A 189 0.59 6.45 13.06
CA TYR A 189 -0.52 6.76 12.15
C TYR A 189 -0.58 8.26 11.80
N ARG A 190 -0.35 9.13 12.78
CA ARG A 190 -0.40 10.59 12.58
C ARG A 190 0.81 11.17 11.84
N THR A 191 1.91 10.44 11.76
CA THR A 191 3.20 11.02 11.32
C THR A 191 3.81 10.31 10.12
N ARG A 192 3.47 9.04 9.88
CA ARG A 192 4.11 8.18 8.88
C ARG A 192 3.13 7.25 8.16
N PHE A 193 1.86 7.66 8.04
CA PHE A 193 0.84 6.86 7.36
C PHE A 193 0.06 7.68 6.34
N THR A 194 -0.21 7.07 5.21
CA THR A 194 -1.05 7.59 4.13
C THR A 194 -2.10 6.54 3.83
N ASN A 195 -3.37 6.91 3.75
CA ASN A 195 -4.39 5.95 3.37
C ASN A 195 -4.25 5.60 1.87
N SER A 196 -4.65 4.40 1.46
CA SER A 196 -4.70 4.10 0.04
C SER A 196 -5.73 3.06 -0.32
N PHE A 197 -6.10 3.04 -1.59
CA PHE A 197 -6.99 2.05 -2.16
C PHE A 197 -6.63 1.73 -3.62
N ASN A 198 -7.16 0.62 -4.11
CA ASN A 198 -7.13 0.20 -5.51
C ASN A 198 -8.52 0.36 -6.10
N THR A 199 -8.63 0.80 -7.35
CA THR A 199 -9.93 0.89 -8.03
C THR A 199 -9.78 0.67 -9.53
N ALA A 200 -10.77 -0.02 -10.08
CA ALA A 200 -11.03 -0.08 -11.52
C ALA A 200 -12.29 0.70 -11.87
N ASN A 201 -12.67 1.71 -11.07
CA ASN A 201 -13.74 2.64 -11.40
C ASN A 201 -13.19 3.87 -12.14
N PRO A 202 -13.98 4.49 -13.03
CA PRO A 202 -13.59 5.74 -13.69
C PRO A 202 -13.48 6.90 -12.69
N ALA A 203 -12.79 7.96 -13.08
CA ALA A 203 -12.46 9.11 -12.24
C ALA A 203 -13.69 9.75 -11.57
N GLY A 204 -14.81 9.85 -12.30
CA GLY A 204 -16.05 10.44 -11.79
C GLY A 204 -16.66 9.67 -10.61
N ASP A 205 -16.49 8.35 -10.56
CA ASP A 205 -16.96 7.53 -9.44
C ASP A 205 -16.10 7.76 -8.20
N VAL A 206 -14.78 7.88 -8.37
CA VAL A 206 -13.85 8.12 -7.26
C VAL A 206 -14.21 9.40 -6.51
N GLU A 207 -14.50 10.48 -7.22
CA GLU A 207 -14.87 11.75 -6.60
C GLU A 207 -16.20 11.65 -5.82
N ASN A 208 -17.23 11.13 -6.48
CA ASN A 208 -18.60 11.14 -5.96
C ASN A 208 -18.85 10.07 -4.90
N MET A 209 -18.27 8.88 -5.07
CA MET A 209 -18.50 7.74 -4.18
C MET A 209 -17.55 7.72 -2.98
N PHE A 210 -16.37 8.33 -3.09
CA PHE A 210 -15.34 8.25 -2.04
C PHE A 210 -14.82 9.61 -1.60
N LEU A 211 -14.19 10.37 -2.50
CA LEU A 211 -13.28 11.45 -2.13
C LEU A 211 -13.94 12.55 -1.28
N ARG A 212 -15.14 12.99 -1.68
CA ARG A 212 -15.88 14.03 -0.92
C ARG A 212 -16.18 13.61 0.51
N GLN A 213 -16.53 12.34 0.73
CA GLN A 213 -16.80 11.84 2.08
C GLN A 213 -15.51 11.58 2.84
N TYR A 214 -14.47 11.10 2.15
CA TYR A 214 -13.15 10.91 2.73
C TYR A 214 -12.59 12.22 3.29
N GLU A 215 -12.66 13.32 2.53
CA GLU A 215 -12.19 14.65 2.96
C GLU A 215 -12.91 15.17 4.20
N ALA A 216 -14.21 14.90 4.33
CA ALA A 216 -14.97 15.24 5.53
C ALA A 216 -14.55 14.41 6.76
N VAL A 217 -14.23 13.13 6.56
CA VAL A 217 -13.90 12.19 7.64
C VAL A 217 -12.41 12.23 8.05
N PHE A 218 -11.53 12.58 7.12
CA PHE A 218 -10.07 12.58 7.26
C PHE A 218 -9.47 13.93 6.82
N PRO A 219 -9.75 15.04 7.49
CA PRO A 219 -9.42 16.38 7.00
C PRO A 219 -7.92 16.67 6.83
N THR A 220 -7.03 15.81 7.36
CA THR A 220 -5.58 16.00 7.36
C THR A 220 -4.79 14.76 6.97
N VAL A 221 -5.46 13.65 6.63
CA VAL A 221 -4.76 12.39 6.29
C VAL A 221 -4.78 12.23 4.77
N PRO A 222 -3.62 12.27 4.10
CA PRO A 222 -3.58 12.11 2.65
C PRO A 222 -4.03 10.72 2.22
N VAL A 223 -4.50 10.62 0.97
CA VAL A 223 -4.87 9.38 0.31
C VAL A 223 -4.22 9.29 -1.06
N VAL A 224 -3.86 8.08 -1.49
CA VAL A 224 -3.31 7.79 -2.82
C VAL A 224 -4.02 6.57 -3.41
N ILE A 225 -4.25 6.57 -4.72
CA ILE A 225 -4.77 5.39 -5.42
C ILE A 225 -3.58 4.57 -5.91
N GLN A 226 -3.42 3.35 -5.40
CA GLN A 226 -2.22 2.56 -5.67
C GLN A 226 -2.37 1.64 -6.88
N GLU A 227 -3.59 1.35 -7.30
CA GLU A 227 -3.93 0.75 -8.59
C GLU A 227 -5.10 1.54 -9.16
N TYR A 228 -4.88 2.21 -10.27
CA TYR A 228 -5.89 2.98 -10.98
C TYR A 228 -5.82 2.64 -12.47
N HIS A 229 -6.86 1.99 -12.98
CA HIS A 229 -7.09 1.78 -14.40
C HIS A 229 -8.47 1.15 -14.59
N LYS A 230 -9.29 1.69 -15.50
CA LYS A 230 -10.54 1.07 -15.94
C LYS A 230 -10.38 0.52 -17.37
N PRO A 231 -10.09 -0.78 -17.57
CA PRO A 231 -10.07 -1.36 -18.91
C PRO A 231 -11.39 -1.13 -19.66
N GLY A 232 -11.29 -0.92 -20.97
CA GLY A 232 -12.43 -0.64 -21.85
C GLY A 232 -12.97 0.80 -21.79
N TRP A 233 -12.34 1.68 -21.01
CA TRP A 233 -12.68 3.11 -20.97
C TRP A 233 -11.69 3.96 -21.78
N ASN A 234 -12.06 5.21 -22.08
CA ASN A 234 -11.13 6.17 -22.69
C ASN A 234 -10.06 6.58 -21.67
N GLN A 235 -8.89 5.95 -21.74
CA GLN A 235 -7.81 6.17 -20.77
C GLN A 235 -7.25 7.59 -20.80
N THR A 236 -7.28 8.26 -21.95
CA THR A 236 -6.78 9.63 -22.02
C THR A 236 -7.70 10.58 -21.25
N GLU A 237 -9.01 10.46 -21.45
CA GLU A 237 -10.00 11.25 -20.72
C GLU A 237 -10.01 10.91 -19.22
N ASP A 238 -10.00 9.63 -18.89
CA ASP A 238 -10.04 9.17 -17.50
C ASP A 238 -8.79 9.60 -16.71
N MET A 239 -7.61 9.47 -17.31
CA MET A 239 -6.36 9.96 -16.71
C MET A 239 -6.34 11.49 -16.58
N GLN A 240 -6.83 12.23 -17.58
CA GLN A 240 -6.93 13.69 -17.46
C GLN A 240 -7.86 14.09 -16.32
N GLN A 241 -8.99 13.40 -16.18
CA GLN A 241 -9.99 13.69 -15.16
C GLN A 241 -9.47 13.35 -13.75
N ILE A 242 -8.90 12.17 -13.51
CA ILE A 242 -8.40 11.82 -12.18
C ILE A 242 -7.24 12.72 -11.75
N MET A 243 -6.39 13.15 -12.68
CA MET A 243 -5.31 14.10 -12.39
C MET A 243 -5.85 15.50 -12.10
N ALA A 244 -6.95 15.92 -12.72
CA ALA A 244 -7.64 17.16 -12.37
C ALA A 244 -8.25 17.09 -10.96
N ILE A 245 -8.90 15.97 -10.62
CA ILE A 245 -9.45 15.72 -9.28
C ILE A 245 -8.33 15.74 -8.23
N ALA A 246 -7.21 15.06 -8.48
CA ALA A 246 -6.06 15.06 -7.58
C ALA A 246 -5.46 16.46 -7.37
N ARG A 247 -5.41 17.31 -8.41
CA ARG A 247 -4.94 18.71 -8.28
C ARG A 247 -5.90 19.60 -7.50
N ALA A 248 -7.20 19.34 -7.60
CA ALA A 248 -8.23 20.11 -6.90
C ALA A 248 -8.40 19.68 -5.44
N SER A 249 -8.08 18.42 -5.12
CA SER A 249 -8.18 17.86 -3.78
C SER A 249 -6.99 18.27 -2.90
N PRO A 250 -7.22 18.67 -1.63
CA PRO A 250 -6.13 18.87 -0.68
C PRO A 250 -5.54 17.54 -0.14
N LEU A 251 -6.19 16.39 -0.38
CA LEU A 251 -5.83 15.10 0.22
C LEU A 251 -5.44 14.02 -0.78
N LEU A 252 -5.99 14.01 -2.00
CA LEU A 252 -5.67 13.02 -3.02
C LEU A 252 -4.31 13.34 -3.65
N GLN A 253 -3.28 12.58 -3.29
CA GLN A 253 -1.90 12.84 -3.71
C GLN A 253 -1.61 12.43 -5.16
N GLY A 254 -2.44 11.58 -5.74
CA GLY A 254 -2.29 11.07 -7.10
C GLY A 254 -2.64 9.60 -7.23
N VAL A 255 -2.17 8.99 -8.32
CA VAL A 255 -2.47 7.61 -8.69
C VAL A 255 -1.24 6.86 -9.18
N SER A 256 -1.23 5.55 -9.00
CA SER A 256 -0.36 4.61 -9.72
C SER A 256 -1.18 3.91 -10.80
N PHE A 257 -0.82 4.12 -12.07
CA PHE A 257 -1.52 3.49 -13.20
C PHE A 257 -1.23 1.98 -13.24
N PHE A 258 -2.28 1.16 -13.27
CA PHE A 258 -2.18 -0.31 -13.18
C PHE A 258 -2.52 -0.99 -14.51
N GLU A 259 -1.64 -1.70 -15.20
CA GLU A 259 -0.24 -1.96 -14.89
C GLU A 259 0.64 -1.90 -16.13
N PHE A 260 1.94 -1.76 -15.87
CA PHE A 260 2.93 -1.62 -16.93
C PHE A 260 2.98 -2.85 -17.85
N GLN A 261 2.92 -4.07 -17.31
CA GLN A 261 3.04 -5.30 -18.09
C GLN A 261 1.85 -6.22 -17.88
N ALA A 262 1.30 -6.77 -18.96
CA ALA A 262 0.21 -7.74 -18.90
C ALA A 262 0.58 -9.00 -18.09
N ARG A 263 -0.32 -9.39 -17.18
CA ARG A 263 -0.16 -10.55 -16.28
C ARG A 263 -0.72 -11.83 -16.89
N TYR A 264 -0.02 -12.35 -17.89
CA TYR A 264 -0.38 -13.62 -18.54
C TYR A 264 -0.41 -14.83 -17.57
N ASP A 265 0.32 -14.76 -16.45
CA ASP A 265 0.32 -15.77 -15.39
C ASP A 265 -1.02 -15.85 -14.63
N LYS A 266 -1.76 -14.75 -14.55
CA LYS A 266 -3.09 -14.72 -13.92
C LYS A 266 -4.21 -15.07 -14.91
N GLY A 267 -4.05 -14.71 -16.18
CA GLY A 267 -5.06 -14.91 -17.22
C GLY A 267 -6.35 -14.10 -16.98
N GLY A 268 -7.38 -14.40 -17.76
CA GLY A 268 -8.70 -13.75 -17.64
C GLY A 268 -8.66 -12.23 -17.83
N SER A 269 -9.48 -11.52 -17.07
CA SER A 269 -9.59 -10.05 -17.12
C SER A 269 -8.32 -9.32 -16.66
N GLU A 270 -7.42 -9.99 -15.92
CA GLU A 270 -6.17 -9.38 -15.44
C GLU A 270 -5.23 -9.01 -16.59
N VAL A 271 -5.33 -9.71 -17.73
CA VAL A 271 -4.52 -9.41 -18.92
C VAL A 271 -4.88 -8.05 -19.51
N GLU A 272 -6.11 -7.59 -19.34
CA GLU A 272 -6.62 -6.35 -19.93
C GLU A 272 -6.02 -5.08 -19.29
N PHE A 273 -5.43 -5.19 -18.10
CA PHE A 273 -4.83 -4.05 -17.39
C PHE A 273 -3.44 -3.68 -17.90
N GLY A 274 -2.76 -4.58 -18.60
CA GLY A 274 -1.37 -4.39 -19.03
C GLY A 274 -1.22 -3.40 -20.19
N MET A 275 -0.35 -2.40 -20.04
CA MET A 275 0.02 -1.49 -21.13
C MET A 275 0.89 -2.18 -22.19
N PHE A 276 1.80 -3.05 -21.76
CA PHE A 276 2.78 -3.72 -22.62
C PHE A 276 2.67 -5.25 -22.51
N GLY A 277 2.79 -5.93 -23.66
CA GLY A 277 3.01 -7.37 -23.74
C GLY A 277 4.46 -7.76 -23.41
N LEU A 278 4.70 -9.08 -23.33
CA LEU A 278 6.03 -9.68 -23.23
C LEU A 278 6.68 -9.85 -24.60
#